data_AF-A0A6A6J3T1-F1
#
_entry.id   AF-A0A6A6J3T1-F1
#
_cell.length_a   1.000
_cell.length_b   1.000
_cell.length_c   1.000
_cell.angle_alpha   90.00
_cell.angle_beta   90.00
_cell.angle_gamma   90.00
#
_symmetry.space_group_name_H-M   'P 1'
#
loop_
_entity.id
_entity.type
_entity.pdbx_description
1 polymer ?
#
loop_
_entity_poly.entity_id
_entity_poly.type
_entity_poly.pdbx_seq_one_letter_code
_entity_poly.pdbx_strand_id
1 'polypeptide(L)'
;MQNSTTPSPLPSTMGDGDASPQVSSLYGPGAYICWLSTVLSVTISWLLNPSSRQKDTITNDFIAAVTLPIVAALHSFIQSARDTDTQNATSKATLSICRAYSIFGTYLLLIACEKERSKRPICVLSVAMLCVVARLAALFSPAVTFDPIEMYTISWEIALLVAVIFHHQKVQPRLHLYLVRAEIRAGAQTWWILLCWKMRHVFAFVGNVPILGAVLLSLSVLPFLQGNSVRGAIVPVTPYSVADLDQAVALAAGVITLLMGIRDARKAKRVESGARDE
;
A
#
# COMPACT_ATOMS: atom_id res chain seq x y z
N MET A 1 -30.44 11.32 72.23
CA MET A 1 -29.39 10.27 72.28
C MET A 1 -29.87 9.17 71.35
N GLN A 2 -29.28 8.86 70.20
CA GLN A 2 -27.89 8.93 69.74
C GLN A 2 -27.85 9.50 68.31
N ASN A 3 -26.89 10.40 68.05
CA ASN A 3 -26.46 10.81 66.73
C ASN A 3 -25.52 9.71 66.17
N SER A 4 -25.81 9.20 64.98
CA SER A 4 -24.86 8.42 64.19
C SER A 4 -24.64 9.13 62.85
N THR A 5 -23.78 10.15 62.89
CA THR A 5 -23.24 10.84 61.72
C THR A 5 -22.11 9.99 61.17
N THR A 6 -22.38 9.22 60.11
CA THR A 6 -21.36 8.58 59.29
C THR A 6 -20.69 9.65 58.40
N PRO A 7 -19.35 9.62 58.25
CA PRO A 7 -18.64 10.63 57.47
C PRO A 7 -18.87 10.41 55.97
N SER A 8 -19.23 11.49 55.28
CA SER A 8 -19.26 11.56 53.82
C SER A 8 -17.86 11.30 53.24
N PRO A 9 -17.72 10.46 52.21
CA PRO A 9 -16.45 10.32 51.51
C PRO A 9 -16.16 11.60 50.71
N LEU A 10 -14.97 12.17 50.92
CA LEU A 10 -14.42 13.25 50.11
C LEU A 10 -14.32 12.82 48.64
N PRO A 11 -14.52 13.74 47.68
CA PRO A 11 -14.25 13.48 46.27
C PRO A 11 -12.73 13.30 46.10
N SER A 12 -12.33 12.08 45.79
CA SER A 12 -10.98 11.77 45.29
C SER A 12 -10.83 12.38 43.91
N THR A 13 -10.46 13.67 43.84
CA THR A 13 -9.80 14.26 42.68
C THR A 13 -8.38 13.72 42.62
N MET A 14 -8.23 12.50 42.11
CA MET A 14 -6.94 11.90 41.79
C MET A 14 -7.06 11.45 40.34
N GLY A 15 -6.36 12.17 39.46
CA GLY A 15 -6.56 12.18 38.02
C GLY A 15 -6.75 10.80 37.40
N ASP A 16 -7.98 10.51 37.00
CA ASP A 16 -8.24 9.78 35.78
C ASP A 16 -7.72 10.67 34.64
N GLY A 17 -6.40 10.61 34.44
CA GLY A 17 -5.80 11.10 33.22
C GLY A 17 -6.43 10.31 32.10
N ASP A 18 -7.35 10.97 31.38
CA ASP A 18 -8.08 10.49 30.22
C ASP A 18 -7.21 9.50 29.43
N ALA A 19 -7.41 8.21 29.66
CA ALA A 19 -6.77 7.12 28.94
C ALA A 19 -7.41 7.06 27.56
N SER A 20 -7.26 8.14 26.81
CA SER A 20 -7.50 8.22 25.38
C SER A 20 -6.70 7.06 24.78
N PRO A 21 -7.32 6.14 24.02
CA PRO A 21 -6.61 5.00 23.46
C PRO A 21 -5.42 5.52 22.65
N GLN A 22 -4.22 5.33 23.19
CA GLN A 22 -3.01 5.97 22.69
C GLN A 22 -2.60 5.28 21.39
N VAL A 23 -3.03 5.86 20.26
CA VAL A 23 -2.56 5.45 18.94
C VAL A 23 -1.07 5.79 18.86
N SER A 24 -0.24 4.89 18.35
CA SER A 24 1.18 5.20 18.14
C SER A 24 1.33 6.32 17.11
N SER A 25 2.24 7.27 17.34
CA SER A 25 2.51 8.37 16.40
C SER A 25 3.08 7.89 15.06
N LEU A 26 3.52 6.63 14.98
CA LEU A 26 3.88 5.93 13.75
C LEU A 26 2.78 5.97 12.68
N TYR A 27 1.52 6.01 13.10
CA TYR A 27 0.36 6.07 12.19
C TYR A 27 -0.16 7.49 11.99
N GLY A 28 0.55 8.49 12.51
CA GLY A 28 0.22 9.89 12.34
C GLY A 28 0.33 10.36 10.89
N PRO A 29 -0.24 11.54 10.58
CA PRO A 29 -0.33 12.04 9.21
C PRO A 29 1.05 12.30 8.57
N GLY A 30 2.04 12.75 9.35
CA GLY A 30 3.39 13.01 8.85
C GLY A 30 4.11 11.72 8.45
N ALA A 31 4.04 10.70 9.30
CA ALA A 31 4.58 9.37 9.01
C ALA A 31 3.88 8.71 7.80
N TYR A 32 2.55 8.86 7.70
CA TYR A 32 1.78 8.37 6.58
C TYR A 32 2.17 9.05 5.24
N ILE A 33 2.29 10.38 5.22
CA ILE A 33 2.73 11.12 4.02
C ILE A 33 4.19 10.77 3.67
N CYS A 34 5.04 10.55 4.67
CA CYS A 34 6.40 10.08 4.46
C CYS A 34 6.45 8.75 3.70
N TRP A 35 5.63 7.80 4.17
CA TRP A 35 5.48 6.51 3.52
C TRP A 35 4.93 6.64 2.09
N LEU A 36 3.90 7.46 1.87
CA LEU A 36 3.39 7.72 0.51
C LEU A 36 4.45 8.29 -0.42
N SER A 37 5.26 9.22 0.08
CA SER A 37 6.37 9.81 -0.67
C SER A 37 7.42 8.77 -1.05
N THR A 38 7.66 7.80 -0.16
CA THR A 38 8.57 6.68 -0.40
C THR A 38 8.01 5.71 -1.45
N VAL A 39 6.73 5.34 -1.36
CA VAL A 39 6.02 4.53 -2.37
C VAL A 39 6.07 5.21 -3.74
N LEU A 40 5.84 6.52 -3.79
CA LEU A 40 5.91 7.29 -5.03
C LEU A 40 7.33 7.36 -5.59
N SER A 41 8.35 7.51 -4.73
CA SER A 41 9.76 7.46 -5.14
C SER A 41 10.12 6.12 -5.79
N VAL A 42 9.71 5.01 -5.18
CA VAL A 42 9.89 3.65 -5.75
C VAL A 42 9.18 3.53 -7.09
N THR A 43 7.94 4.01 -7.18
CA THR A 43 7.16 4.00 -8.42
C THR A 43 7.86 4.76 -9.53
N ILE A 44 8.34 5.97 -9.24
CA ILE A 44 9.10 6.81 -10.18
C ILE A 44 10.39 6.11 -10.60
N SER A 45 11.11 5.48 -9.67
CA SER A 45 12.32 4.72 -9.98
C SER A 45 12.04 3.55 -10.92
N TRP A 46 10.96 2.80 -10.69
CA TRP A 46 10.62 1.65 -11.55
C TRP A 46 10.10 2.05 -12.93
N LEU A 47 9.38 3.18 -13.03
CA LEU A 47 8.80 3.66 -14.29
C LEU A 47 9.79 4.47 -15.13
N LEU A 48 10.51 5.41 -14.51
CA LEU A 48 11.27 6.45 -15.21
C LEU A 48 12.79 6.21 -15.23
N ASN A 49 13.35 5.42 -14.31
CA ASN A 49 14.79 5.16 -14.28
C ASN A 49 15.13 3.89 -15.11
N PRO A 50 15.71 4.02 -16.31
CA PRO A 50 16.01 2.89 -17.20
C PRO A 50 16.97 1.89 -16.55
N SER A 51 17.97 2.38 -15.79
CA SER A 51 18.94 1.51 -15.10
C SER A 51 18.29 0.71 -13.98
N SER A 52 17.39 1.33 -13.20
CA SER A 52 16.62 0.65 -12.14
C SER A 52 15.61 -0.34 -12.72
N ARG A 53 15.06 -0.03 -13.90
CA ARG A 53 14.11 -0.87 -14.62
C ARG A 53 14.70 -2.19 -15.11
N GLN A 54 16.00 -2.22 -15.42
CA GLN A 54 16.70 -3.40 -15.90
C GLN A 54 17.20 -4.32 -14.77
N LYS A 55 17.51 -3.74 -13.60
CA LYS A 55 18.06 -4.47 -12.45
C LYS A 55 16.92 -5.00 -11.56
N ASP A 56 16.85 -6.31 -11.35
CA ASP A 56 15.92 -6.91 -10.36
C ASP A 56 16.49 -6.88 -8.95
N THR A 57 16.79 -5.68 -8.47
CA THR A 57 17.33 -5.46 -7.12
C THR A 57 16.26 -4.88 -6.21
N ILE A 58 16.22 -5.38 -4.98
CA ILE A 58 15.46 -4.83 -3.86
C ILE A 58 16.24 -3.60 -3.38
N THR A 59 15.70 -2.41 -3.62
CA THR A 59 16.33 -1.16 -3.19
C THR A 59 15.95 -0.84 -1.75
N ASN A 60 16.79 -0.06 -1.05
CA ASN A 60 16.49 0.39 0.31
C ASN A 60 15.16 1.16 0.37
N ASP A 61 14.87 2.00 -0.62
CA ASP A 61 13.60 2.73 -0.72
C ASP A 61 12.40 1.79 -0.84
N PHE A 62 12.56 0.66 -1.54
CA PHE A 62 11.50 -0.34 -1.65
C PHE A 62 11.28 -1.05 -0.31
N ILE A 63 12.34 -1.38 0.42
CA ILE A 63 12.24 -1.93 1.79
C ILE A 63 11.49 -0.93 2.68
N ALA A 64 11.85 0.35 2.64
CA ALA A 64 11.17 1.39 3.40
C ALA A 64 9.68 1.50 3.02
N ALA A 65 9.35 1.41 1.73
CA ALA A 65 7.98 1.46 1.23
C ALA A 65 7.10 0.28 1.72
N VAL A 66 7.67 -0.91 1.92
CA VAL A 66 6.91 -2.07 2.42
C VAL A 66 6.94 -2.20 3.95
N THR A 67 7.84 -1.51 4.64
CA THR A 67 8.03 -1.66 6.09
C THR A 67 6.80 -1.22 6.88
N LEU A 68 6.23 -0.04 6.61
CA LEU A 68 5.06 0.46 7.33
C LEU A 68 3.83 -0.48 7.20
N PRO A 69 3.46 -0.98 6.01
CA PRO A 69 2.42 -1.98 5.84
C PRO A 69 2.68 -3.28 6.62
N ILE A 70 3.92 -3.78 6.63
CA ILE A 70 4.29 -4.99 7.39
C ILE A 70 4.06 -4.75 8.88
N VAL A 71 4.56 -3.63 9.42
CA VAL A 71 4.40 -3.29 10.84
C VAL A 71 2.93 -3.10 11.19
N ALA A 72 2.14 -2.45 10.34
CA ALA A 72 0.70 -2.29 10.54
C ALA A 72 -0.03 -3.63 10.57
N ALA A 73 0.24 -4.52 9.61
CA ALA A 73 -0.38 -5.84 9.54
C ALA A 73 -0.02 -6.72 10.76
N LEU A 74 1.26 -6.71 11.19
CA LEU A 74 1.71 -7.42 12.38
C LEU A 74 1.05 -6.87 13.65
N HIS A 75 0.93 -5.54 13.78
CA HIS A 75 0.28 -4.92 14.93
C HIS A 75 -1.21 -5.28 14.99
N SER A 76 -1.91 -5.28 13.85
CA SER A 76 -3.29 -5.76 13.75
C SER A 76 -3.43 -7.22 14.18
N PHE A 77 -2.50 -8.08 13.75
CA PHE A 77 -2.53 -9.51 14.09
C PHE A 77 -2.34 -9.74 15.59
N ILE A 78 -1.33 -9.09 16.18
CA ILE A 78 -1.08 -9.16 17.63
C ILE A 78 -2.28 -8.63 18.42
N GLN A 79 -2.91 -7.55 17.95
CA GLN A 79 -4.09 -6.99 18.61
C GLN A 79 -5.29 -7.94 18.51
N SER A 80 -5.50 -8.57 17.36
CA SER A 80 -6.56 -9.56 17.16
C SER A 80 -6.38 -10.80 18.04
N ALA A 81 -5.13 -11.19 18.33
CA ALA A 81 -4.83 -12.34 19.20
C ALA A 81 -5.00 -12.03 20.70
N ARG A 82 -5.10 -10.74 21.08
CA ARG A 82 -5.18 -10.31 22.49
C ARG A 82 -6.62 -10.14 23.00
N ASP A 83 -7.63 -10.66 22.30
CA ASP A 83 -9.04 -10.71 22.71
C ASP A 83 -9.55 -9.41 23.36
N THR A 84 -9.18 -8.27 22.77
CA THR A 84 -9.72 -7.00 23.23
C THR A 84 -11.00 -6.75 22.46
N ASP A 85 -12.14 -6.96 23.12
CA ASP A 85 -13.52 -6.78 22.59
C ASP A 85 -13.81 -5.37 22.03
N THR A 86 -12.86 -4.44 22.14
CA THR A 86 -12.99 -3.10 21.61
C THR A 86 -12.01 -2.90 20.45
N GLN A 87 -12.54 -2.51 19.28
CA GLN A 87 -11.71 -1.93 18.22
C GLN A 87 -11.06 -0.64 18.72
N ASN A 88 -9.85 -0.78 19.26
CA ASN A 88 -9.04 0.34 19.68
C ASN A 88 -8.70 1.24 18.48
N ALA A 89 -8.55 2.54 18.70
CA ALA A 89 -8.21 3.49 17.63
C ALA A 89 -6.96 3.05 16.82
N THR A 90 -6.03 2.35 17.48
CA THR A 90 -4.84 1.75 16.87
C THR A 90 -5.18 0.70 15.81
N SER A 91 -6.15 -0.20 16.05
CA SER A 91 -6.49 -1.25 15.06
C SER A 91 -7.16 -0.66 13.83
N LYS A 92 -7.96 0.41 14.00
CA LYS A 92 -8.54 1.16 12.86
C LYS A 92 -7.45 1.83 12.03
N ALA A 93 -6.47 2.45 12.69
CA ALA A 93 -5.34 3.09 12.00
C ALA A 93 -4.48 2.07 11.23
N THR A 94 -4.15 0.92 11.83
CA THR A 94 -3.36 -0.12 11.18
C THR A 94 -4.08 -0.76 10.00
N LEU A 95 -5.39 -1.04 10.13
CA LEU A 95 -6.21 -1.56 9.03
C LEU A 95 -6.34 -0.56 7.88
N SER A 96 -6.43 0.74 8.18
CA SER A 96 -6.42 1.79 7.14
C SER A 96 -5.12 1.78 6.33
N ILE A 97 -3.97 1.57 6.97
CA ILE A 97 -2.68 1.43 6.27
C ILE A 97 -2.64 0.16 5.43
N CYS A 98 -3.10 -0.98 5.97
CA CYS A 98 -3.20 -2.22 5.20
C CYS A 98 -4.07 -2.03 3.96
N ARG A 99 -5.22 -1.34 4.08
CA ARG A 99 -6.11 -1.02 2.96
C ARG A 99 -5.42 -0.11 1.93
N ALA A 100 -4.74 0.95 2.38
CA ALA A 100 -3.98 1.83 1.50
C ALA A 100 -2.89 1.03 0.74
N TYR A 101 -2.13 0.19 1.44
CA TYR A 101 -1.13 -0.65 0.80
C TYR A 101 -1.72 -1.69 -0.13
N SER A 102 -2.90 -2.26 0.11
CA SER A 102 -3.53 -3.14 -0.87
C SER A 102 -3.72 -2.45 -2.24
N ILE A 103 -4.13 -1.17 -2.23
CA ILE A 103 -4.29 -0.37 -3.45
C ILE A 103 -2.92 -0.13 -4.11
N PHE A 104 -1.96 0.43 -3.37
CA PHE A 104 -0.63 0.74 -3.92
C PHE A 104 0.18 -0.50 -4.29
N GLY A 105 0.07 -1.56 -3.49
CA GLY A 105 0.71 -2.85 -3.68
C GLY A 105 0.21 -3.56 -4.93
N THR A 106 -1.09 -3.52 -5.22
CA THR A 106 -1.63 -4.01 -6.50
C THR A 106 -1.03 -3.26 -7.68
N TYR A 107 -0.91 -1.93 -7.59
CA TYR A 107 -0.30 -1.11 -8.63
C TYR A 107 1.20 -1.40 -8.80
N LEU A 108 1.95 -1.50 -7.70
CA LEU A 108 3.36 -1.90 -7.71
C LEU A 108 3.54 -3.30 -8.28
N LEU A 109 2.63 -4.22 -8.00
CA LEU A 109 2.67 -5.59 -8.50
C LEU A 109 2.47 -5.62 -10.02
N LEU A 110 1.54 -4.82 -10.55
CA LEU A 110 1.35 -4.68 -12.00
C LEU A 110 2.63 -4.17 -12.69
N ILE A 111 3.24 -3.11 -12.14
CA ILE A 111 4.52 -2.57 -12.65
C ILE A 111 5.63 -3.62 -12.57
N ALA A 112 5.72 -4.34 -11.45
CA ALA A 112 6.73 -5.36 -11.24
C ALA A 112 6.58 -6.55 -12.22
N CYS A 113 5.34 -6.94 -12.53
CA CYS A 113 5.04 -8.03 -13.45
C CYS A 113 5.37 -7.71 -14.92
N GLU A 114 5.43 -6.45 -15.34
CA GLU A 114 5.76 -6.09 -16.73
C GLU A 114 7.18 -6.48 -17.15
N LYS A 115 8.07 -6.79 -16.20
CA LYS A 115 9.52 -6.83 -16.46
C LYS A 115 10.18 -8.20 -16.48
N GLU A 116 9.42 -9.29 -16.55
CA GLU A 116 9.94 -10.68 -16.60
C GLU A 116 10.85 -11.08 -15.42
N ARG A 117 10.91 -10.25 -14.38
CA ARG A 117 11.75 -10.43 -13.20
C ARG A 117 10.90 -10.84 -12.01
N SER A 118 11.39 -11.77 -11.19
CA SER A 118 10.57 -12.46 -10.18
C SER A 118 10.73 -11.93 -8.76
N LYS A 119 11.83 -11.26 -8.39
CA LYS A 119 12.07 -10.89 -6.98
C LYS A 119 11.13 -9.79 -6.50
N ARG A 120 11.01 -8.70 -7.26
CA ARG A 120 10.09 -7.58 -6.96
C ARG A 120 8.63 -8.01 -6.81
N PRO A 121 8.00 -8.72 -7.78
CA PRO A 121 6.60 -9.09 -7.66
C PRO A 121 6.35 -10.07 -6.49
N ILE A 122 7.29 -10.99 -6.21
CA ILE A 122 7.16 -11.90 -5.06
C ILE A 122 7.13 -11.12 -3.73
N CYS A 123 8.00 -10.12 -3.57
CA CYS A 123 8.03 -9.32 -2.35
C CYS A 123 6.80 -8.41 -2.21
N VAL A 124 6.35 -7.77 -3.30
CA VAL A 124 5.11 -6.97 -3.26
C VAL A 124 3.91 -7.86 -2.91
N LEU A 125 3.84 -9.05 -3.53
CA LEU A 125 2.78 -10.03 -3.32
C LEU A 125 2.76 -10.54 -1.87
N SER A 126 3.91 -10.86 -1.27
CA SER A 126 3.94 -11.37 0.11
C SER A 126 3.39 -10.34 1.11
N VAL A 127 3.75 -9.07 0.94
CA VAL A 127 3.25 -7.98 1.80
C VAL A 127 1.78 -7.70 1.54
N ALA A 128 1.32 -7.79 0.29
CA ALA A 128 -0.10 -7.62 -0.04
C ALA A 128 -0.94 -8.74 0.59
N MET A 129 -0.48 -9.99 0.50
CA MET A 129 -1.12 -11.13 1.17
C MET A 129 -1.16 -10.94 2.68
N LEU A 130 -0.07 -10.46 3.30
CA LEU A 130 -0.03 -10.16 4.73
C LEU A 130 -1.09 -9.11 5.13
N CYS A 131 -1.24 -8.05 4.33
CA CYS A 131 -2.26 -7.01 4.56
C CYS A 131 -3.69 -7.55 4.41
N VAL A 132 -3.94 -8.39 3.40
CA VAL A 132 -5.23 -9.06 3.19
C VAL A 132 -5.56 -9.99 4.36
N VAL A 133 -4.59 -10.79 4.83
CA VAL A 133 -4.77 -11.68 5.98
C VAL A 133 -5.10 -10.88 7.25
N ALA A 134 -4.40 -9.78 7.51
CA ALA A 134 -4.69 -8.92 8.66
C ALA A 134 -6.11 -8.32 8.60
N ARG A 135 -6.58 -7.92 7.41
CA ARG A 135 -7.95 -7.41 7.21
C ARG A 135 -9.01 -8.51 7.34
N LEU A 136 -8.75 -9.70 6.81
CA LEU A 136 -9.62 -10.86 6.98
C LEU A 136 -9.76 -11.24 8.46
N ALA A 137 -8.65 -11.30 9.21
CA ALA A 137 -8.68 -11.59 10.64
C ALA A 137 -9.56 -10.58 11.40
N ALA A 138 -9.48 -9.29 11.05
CA ALA A 138 -10.34 -8.27 11.63
C ALA A 138 -11.83 -8.45 11.31
N LEU A 139 -12.19 -8.98 10.14
CA LEU A 139 -13.60 -9.28 9.80
C LEU A 139 -14.18 -10.44 10.61
N PHE A 140 -13.35 -11.39 11.04
CA PHE A 140 -13.78 -12.50 11.88
C PHE A 140 -13.83 -12.15 13.37
N SER A 141 -13.42 -10.94 13.76
CA SER A 141 -13.52 -10.48 15.14
C SER A 141 -14.99 -10.15 15.47
N PRO A 142 -15.53 -10.69 16.58
CA PRO A 142 -16.94 -10.50 16.97
C PRO A 142 -17.30 -9.03 17.27
N ALA A 143 -16.29 -8.18 17.51
CA ALA A 143 -16.43 -6.76 17.81
C ALA A 143 -16.69 -5.88 16.58
N VAL A 144 -16.59 -6.43 15.35
CA VAL A 144 -16.64 -5.63 14.12
C VAL A 144 -18.01 -5.75 13.47
N THR A 145 -18.69 -4.61 13.32
CA THR A 145 -19.89 -4.53 12.50
C THR A 145 -19.54 -4.86 11.05
N PHE A 146 -20.23 -5.83 10.48
CA PHE A 146 -20.04 -6.25 9.10
C PHE A 146 -20.19 -5.07 8.14
N ASP A 147 -19.09 -4.71 7.46
CA ASP A 147 -19.08 -3.70 6.40
C ASP A 147 -19.05 -4.41 5.02
N PRO A 148 -20.14 -4.40 4.25
CA PRO A 148 -20.21 -5.07 2.97
C PRO A 148 -19.20 -4.50 1.95
N ILE A 149 -18.83 -3.22 2.08
CA ILE A 149 -17.86 -2.58 1.21
C ILE A 149 -16.48 -3.21 1.45
N GLU A 150 -16.12 -3.42 2.72
CA GLU A 150 -14.84 -4.02 3.07
C GLU A 150 -14.74 -5.46 2.55
N MET A 151 -15.79 -6.27 2.70
CA MET A 151 -15.84 -7.63 2.16
C MET A 151 -15.70 -7.65 0.63
N TYR A 152 -16.37 -6.73 -0.07
CA TYR A 152 -16.26 -6.59 -1.53
C TYR A 152 -14.83 -6.23 -1.96
N THR A 153 -14.20 -5.26 -1.28
CA THR A 153 -12.82 -4.84 -1.61
C THR A 153 -11.82 -5.98 -1.39
N ILE A 154 -11.91 -6.72 -0.28
CA ILE A 154 -11.05 -7.88 -0.01
C ILE A 154 -11.26 -8.97 -1.06
N SER A 155 -12.52 -9.28 -1.40
CA SER A 155 -12.83 -10.29 -2.42
C SER A 155 -12.24 -9.93 -3.78
N TRP A 156 -12.34 -8.65 -4.17
CA TRP A 156 -11.76 -8.14 -5.41
C TRP A 156 -10.23 -8.17 -5.40
N GLU A 157 -9.61 -7.78 -4.28
CA GLU A 157 -8.16 -7.86 -4.10
C GLU A 157 -7.67 -9.31 -4.23
N ILE A 158 -8.32 -10.27 -3.58
CA ILE A 158 -7.99 -11.69 -3.71
C ILE A 158 -8.12 -12.13 -5.18
N ALA A 159 -9.20 -11.77 -5.87
CA ALA A 159 -9.38 -12.10 -7.28
C ALA A 159 -8.26 -11.52 -8.16
N LEU A 160 -7.85 -10.27 -7.92
CA LEU A 160 -6.74 -9.64 -8.63
C LEU A 160 -5.39 -10.31 -8.34
N LEU A 161 -5.09 -10.61 -7.06
CA LEU A 161 -3.86 -11.30 -6.68
C LEU A 161 -3.79 -12.68 -7.34
N VAL A 162 -4.89 -13.44 -7.32
CA VAL A 162 -5.02 -14.71 -8.01
C VAL A 162 -4.82 -14.55 -9.52
N ALA A 163 -5.48 -13.57 -10.16
CA ALA A 163 -5.33 -13.32 -11.59
C ALA A 163 -3.88 -12.98 -11.98
N VAL A 164 -3.18 -12.19 -11.17
CA VAL A 164 -1.76 -11.86 -11.39
C VAL A 164 -0.87 -13.09 -11.21
N ILE A 165 -1.10 -13.92 -10.18
CA ILE A 165 -0.35 -15.16 -9.97
C ILE A 165 -0.54 -16.11 -11.16
N PHE A 166 -1.79 -16.31 -11.60
CA PHE A 166 -2.09 -17.14 -12.78
C PHE A 166 -1.47 -16.57 -14.06
N HIS A 167 -1.51 -15.25 -14.25
CA HIS A 167 -0.86 -14.60 -15.38
C HIS A 167 0.65 -14.85 -15.35
N HIS A 168 1.29 -14.67 -14.19
CA HIS A 168 2.71 -14.90 -14.02
C HIS A 168 3.10 -16.36 -14.28
N GLN A 169 2.37 -17.33 -13.69
CA GLN A 169 2.63 -18.75 -13.86
C GLN A 169 2.40 -19.25 -15.29
N LYS A 170 1.40 -18.72 -16.00
CA LYS A 170 1.06 -19.19 -17.36
C LYS A 170 1.95 -18.57 -18.44
N VAL A 171 2.40 -17.34 -18.24
CA VAL A 171 3.19 -16.58 -19.23
C VAL A 171 4.67 -16.96 -19.18
N GLN A 172 5.25 -17.14 -17.99
CA GLN A 172 6.68 -17.47 -17.83
C GLN A 172 7.15 -18.72 -18.60
N PRO A 173 6.53 -19.91 -18.48
CA PRO A 173 7.01 -21.12 -19.15
C PRO A 173 6.73 -21.10 -20.66
N ARG A 174 5.64 -20.45 -21.09
CA ARG A 174 5.30 -20.34 -22.52
C ARG A 174 6.23 -19.39 -23.24
N LEU A 175 6.55 -18.23 -22.65
CA LEU A 175 7.43 -17.25 -23.27
C LEU A 175 8.83 -17.82 -23.50
N HIS A 176 9.38 -18.58 -22.55
CA HIS A 176 10.67 -19.26 -22.71
C HIS A 176 10.63 -20.25 -23.89
N LEU A 177 9.56 -21.05 -24.01
CA LEU A 177 9.36 -21.97 -25.13
C LEU A 177 9.16 -21.26 -26.47
N TYR A 178 8.50 -20.10 -26.49
CA TYR A 178 8.27 -19.31 -27.69
C TYR A 178 9.50 -18.52 -28.12
N LEU A 179 10.29 -17.94 -27.21
CA LEU A 179 11.55 -17.25 -27.53
C LEU A 179 12.57 -18.24 -28.11
N VAL A 180 12.72 -19.42 -27.48
CA VAL A 180 13.58 -20.50 -28.01
C VAL A 180 13.10 -20.98 -29.39
N ARG A 181 11.78 -21.01 -29.65
CA ARG A 181 11.25 -21.35 -30.98
C ARG A 181 11.30 -20.20 -32.00
N ALA A 182 11.20 -18.96 -31.56
CA ALA A 182 11.19 -17.75 -32.40
C ALA A 182 12.61 -17.41 -32.90
N GLU A 183 13.64 -17.66 -32.10
CA GLU A 183 15.03 -17.57 -32.52
C GLU A 183 15.37 -18.59 -33.62
N ILE A 184 14.64 -19.72 -33.66
CA ILE A 184 14.71 -20.76 -34.70
C ILE A 184 13.82 -20.44 -35.92
N ARG A 185 12.81 -19.56 -35.76
CA ARG A 185 11.86 -19.18 -36.82
C ARG A 185 11.52 -17.69 -36.80
N ALA A 186 12.38 -16.95 -37.49
CA ALA A 186 12.00 -15.94 -38.47
C ALA A 186 11.61 -14.52 -38.01
N GLY A 187 11.83 -13.60 -38.95
CA GLY A 187 11.30 -12.25 -38.93
C GLY A 187 9.77 -12.17 -39.03
N ALA A 188 9.30 -10.92 -39.06
CA ALA A 188 7.94 -10.39 -39.28
C ALA A 188 6.75 -10.97 -38.49
N GLN A 189 6.64 -12.29 -38.31
CA GLN A 189 5.50 -12.93 -37.62
C GLN A 189 5.61 -12.82 -36.08
N THR A 190 6.83 -12.73 -35.56
CA THR A 190 7.15 -12.44 -34.15
C THR A 190 6.61 -11.08 -33.68
N TRP A 191 6.57 -10.09 -34.58
CA TRP A 191 6.08 -8.75 -34.26
C TRP A 191 4.58 -8.70 -33.94
N TRP A 192 3.75 -9.47 -34.63
CA TRP A 192 2.31 -9.52 -34.36
C TRP A 192 1.98 -10.20 -33.02
N ILE A 193 2.74 -11.22 -32.63
CA ILE A 193 2.56 -11.90 -31.34
C ILE A 193 2.98 -10.98 -30.18
N LEU A 194 4.11 -10.27 -30.34
CA LEU A 194 4.54 -9.22 -29.40
C LEU A 194 3.52 -8.08 -29.30
N LEU A 195 2.91 -7.67 -30.42
CA LEU A 195 1.87 -6.64 -30.45
C LEU A 195 0.60 -7.09 -29.71
N CYS A 196 0.11 -8.31 -29.96
CA CYS A 196 -1.03 -8.88 -29.24
C CYS A 196 -0.75 -9.05 -27.73
N TRP A 197 0.49 -9.39 -27.36
CA TRP A 197 0.91 -9.48 -25.96
C TRP A 197 0.92 -8.10 -25.29
N LYS A 198 1.49 -7.09 -25.96
CA LYS A 198 1.48 -5.69 -25.50
C LYS A 198 0.05 -5.14 -25.38
N MET A 199 -0.83 -5.48 -26.33
CA MET A 199 -2.24 -5.08 -26.31
C MET A 199 -3.05 -5.77 -25.20
N ARG A 200 -2.70 -7.00 -24.79
CA ARG A 200 -3.36 -7.68 -23.67
C ARG A 200 -3.05 -7.03 -22.32
N HIS A 201 -1.82 -6.54 -22.12
CA HIS A 201 -1.47 -5.70 -20.98
C HIS A 201 -2.19 -4.36 -21.02
N VAL A 202 -2.34 -3.75 -22.21
CA VAL A 202 -3.15 -2.54 -22.41
C VAL A 202 -4.63 -2.80 -22.12
N PHE A 203 -5.22 -3.94 -22.46
CA PHE A 203 -6.63 -4.24 -22.12
C PHE A 203 -6.83 -4.52 -20.61
N ALA A 204 -5.88 -5.18 -19.94
CA ALA A 204 -5.92 -5.32 -18.50
C ALA A 204 -5.74 -3.95 -17.80
N PHE A 205 -4.90 -3.09 -18.35
CA PHE A 205 -4.72 -1.72 -17.88
C PHE A 205 -5.96 -0.86 -18.15
N VAL A 206 -6.51 -0.87 -19.36
CA VAL A 206 -7.70 -0.10 -19.79
C VAL A 206 -9.00 -0.62 -19.18
N GLY A 207 -9.08 -1.89 -18.75
CA GLY A 207 -10.19 -2.39 -17.94
C GLY A 207 -10.11 -1.99 -16.46
N ASN A 208 -8.88 -1.88 -15.92
CA ASN A 208 -8.65 -1.46 -14.54
C ASN A 208 -8.52 0.07 -14.37
N VAL A 209 -8.18 0.84 -15.41
CA VAL A 209 -8.06 2.31 -15.38
C VAL A 209 -9.39 3.04 -15.21
N PRO A 210 -10.55 2.64 -15.76
CA PRO A 210 -11.82 3.27 -15.45
C PRO A 210 -12.34 2.86 -14.07
N ILE A 211 -11.90 1.73 -13.49
CA ILE A 211 -12.25 1.31 -12.13
C ILE A 211 -11.31 1.95 -11.11
N LEU A 212 -9.99 1.96 -11.35
CA LEU A 212 -9.01 2.73 -10.59
C LEU A 212 -9.25 4.22 -10.76
N GLY A 213 -9.76 4.64 -11.92
CA GLY A 213 -10.25 5.98 -12.22
C GLY A 213 -11.54 6.26 -11.47
N ALA A 214 -12.51 5.34 -11.40
CA ALA A 214 -13.70 5.48 -10.57
C ALA A 214 -13.39 5.41 -9.08
N VAL A 215 -12.36 4.66 -8.67
CA VAL A 215 -11.83 4.60 -7.29
C VAL A 215 -11.08 5.89 -6.99
N LEU A 216 -10.12 6.32 -7.81
CA LEU A 216 -9.43 7.62 -7.64
C LEU A 216 -10.39 8.80 -7.77
N LEU A 217 -11.40 8.75 -8.62
CA LEU A 217 -12.48 9.75 -8.75
C LEU A 217 -13.40 9.68 -7.54
N SER A 218 -13.70 8.50 -6.98
CA SER A 218 -14.39 8.41 -5.68
C SER A 218 -13.48 8.73 -4.47
N LEU A 219 -12.16 8.76 -4.64
CA LEU A 219 -11.21 9.20 -3.63
C LEU A 219 -10.82 10.68 -3.76
N SER A 220 -11.07 11.31 -4.91
CA SER A 220 -10.79 12.73 -5.15
C SER A 220 -12.05 13.61 -5.25
N VAL A 221 -13.17 13.07 -5.74
CA VAL A 221 -14.45 13.80 -5.90
C VAL A 221 -15.45 13.48 -4.78
N LEU A 222 -15.45 12.25 -4.23
CA LEU A 222 -16.39 11.88 -3.17
C LEU A 222 -16.07 12.49 -1.79
N PRO A 223 -14.81 12.62 -1.31
CA PRO A 223 -14.53 13.38 -0.09
C PRO A 223 -14.76 14.89 -0.24
N PHE A 224 -14.86 15.39 -1.47
CA PHE A 224 -15.28 16.77 -1.75
C PHE A 224 -16.81 16.95 -1.69
N LEU A 225 -17.58 15.87 -1.84
CA LEU A 225 -19.07 15.89 -1.83
C LEU A 225 -19.69 15.25 -0.58
N GLN A 226 -18.98 14.40 0.16
CA GLN A 226 -19.43 13.78 1.40
C GLN A 226 -18.34 13.87 2.46
N GLY A 227 -18.40 14.93 3.27
CA GLY A 227 -17.50 15.17 4.39
C GLY A 227 -17.46 13.99 5.37
N ASN A 228 -16.25 13.62 5.78
CA ASN A 228 -15.88 12.74 6.89
C ASN A 228 -15.79 11.23 6.66
N SER A 229 -16.64 10.57 5.87
CA SER A 229 -16.66 9.08 5.83
C SER A 229 -15.49 8.46 5.04
N VAL A 230 -15.11 9.04 3.90
CA VAL A 230 -14.02 8.52 3.05
C VAL A 230 -12.62 8.80 3.64
N ARG A 231 -12.49 9.90 4.40
CA ARG A 231 -11.20 10.32 4.97
C ARG A 231 -10.63 9.27 5.93
N GLY A 232 -11.49 8.66 6.75
CA GLY A 232 -11.08 7.58 7.66
C GLY A 232 -10.84 6.22 6.99
N ALA A 233 -11.20 6.07 5.71
CA ALA A 233 -11.00 4.81 5.01
C ALA A 233 -9.54 4.61 4.57
N ILE A 234 -8.87 5.68 4.13
CA ILE A 234 -7.50 5.64 3.56
C ILE A 234 -6.48 6.35 4.43
N VAL A 235 -6.89 7.45 5.06
CA VAL A 235 -6.00 8.18 5.97
C VAL A 235 -6.31 7.68 7.38
N PRO A 236 -5.32 7.16 8.10
CA PRO A 236 -5.54 6.72 9.48
C PRO A 236 -6.02 7.92 10.32
N VAL A 237 -7.15 7.72 11.01
CA VAL A 237 -7.66 8.71 11.95
C VAL A 237 -6.83 8.61 13.22
N THR A 238 -6.04 9.64 13.49
CA THR A 238 -5.17 9.70 14.68
C THR A 238 -5.31 11.07 15.35
N PRO A 239 -5.01 11.18 16.66
CA PRO A 239 -5.05 12.47 17.35
C PRO A 239 -3.88 13.40 17.00
N TYR A 240 -2.90 12.93 16.21
CA TYR A 240 -1.68 13.67 15.91
C TYR A 240 -1.88 14.72 14.82
N SER A 241 -1.15 15.83 14.94
CA SER A 241 -1.12 16.91 13.96
C SER A 241 0.17 16.86 13.14
N VAL A 242 0.13 17.36 11.91
CA VAL A 242 1.35 17.56 11.10
C VAL A 242 2.29 18.61 11.73
N ALA A 243 1.76 19.46 12.61
CA ALA A 243 2.54 20.44 13.37
C ALA A 243 3.37 19.80 14.49
N ASP A 244 3.07 18.55 14.88
CA ASP A 244 3.86 17.85 15.88
C ASP A 244 5.26 17.56 15.33
N LEU A 245 6.28 17.71 16.17
CA LEU A 245 7.68 17.69 15.72
C LEU A 245 8.06 16.37 15.03
N ASP A 246 7.63 15.24 15.57
CA ASP A 246 7.90 13.92 14.99
C ASP A 246 7.21 13.74 13.63
N GLN A 247 5.99 14.25 13.48
CA GLN A 247 5.24 14.23 12.23
C GLN A 247 5.86 15.14 11.18
N ALA A 248 6.26 16.35 11.55
CA ALA A 248 6.95 17.29 10.66
C ALA A 248 8.30 16.73 10.17
N VAL A 249 9.07 16.10 11.06
CA VAL A 249 10.34 15.45 10.71
C VAL A 249 10.11 14.27 9.77
N ALA A 250 9.13 13.41 10.05
CA ALA A 250 8.78 12.31 9.17
C ALA A 250 8.37 12.83 7.77
N LEU A 251 7.51 13.84 7.71
CA LEU A 251 7.08 14.47 6.46
C LEU A 251 8.28 15.00 5.65
N ALA A 252 9.20 15.73 6.30
CA ALA A 252 10.40 16.26 5.65
C ALA A 252 11.28 15.15 5.09
N ALA A 253 11.48 14.05 5.83
CA ALA A 253 12.22 12.88 5.36
C ALA A 253 11.58 12.24 4.11
N GLY A 254 10.25 12.17 4.08
CA GLY A 254 9.50 11.70 2.92
C GLY A 254 9.70 12.57 1.68
N VAL A 255 9.59 13.89 1.83
CA VAL A 255 9.78 14.86 0.74
C VAL A 255 11.20 14.76 0.19
N ILE A 256 12.21 14.67 1.05
CA ILE A 256 13.61 14.51 0.63
C ILE A 256 13.78 13.22 -0.17
N THR A 257 13.23 12.10 0.33
CA THR A 257 13.28 10.79 -0.36
C THR A 257 12.68 10.87 -1.76
N LEU A 258 11.52 11.54 -1.91
CA LEU A 258 10.87 11.72 -3.20
C LEU A 258 11.70 12.60 -4.15
N LEU A 259 12.24 13.71 -3.66
CA LEU A 259 13.08 14.61 -4.47
C LEU A 259 14.35 13.89 -4.96
N MET A 260 14.97 13.08 -4.12
CA MET A 260 16.13 12.27 -4.50
C MET A 260 15.75 11.24 -5.57
N GLY A 261 14.63 10.53 -5.42
CA GLY A 261 14.13 9.59 -6.43
C GLY A 261 13.87 10.25 -7.79
N ILE A 262 13.26 11.45 -7.79
CA ILE A 262 13.06 12.25 -9.02
C ILE A 262 14.39 12.66 -9.63
N ARG A 263 15.34 13.13 -8.82
CA ARG A 263 16.67 13.55 -9.28
C ARG A 263 17.42 12.41 -9.95
N ASP A 264 17.41 11.23 -9.34
CA ASP A 264 18.12 10.05 -9.85
C ASP A 264 17.49 9.53 -11.14
N ALA A 265 16.15 9.54 -11.23
CA ALA A 265 15.45 9.22 -12.47
C ALA A 265 15.81 10.20 -13.61
N ARG A 266 15.86 11.51 -13.33
CA ARG A 266 16.28 12.52 -14.31
C ARG A 266 17.72 12.34 -14.74
N LYS A 267 18.64 12.06 -13.81
CA LYS A 267 20.06 11.83 -14.11
C LYS A 267 20.24 10.61 -15.01
N ALA A 268 19.57 9.50 -14.70
CA ALA A 268 19.64 8.27 -15.51
C ALA A 268 19.14 8.51 -16.95
N LYS A 269 18.07 9.30 -17.11
CA LYS A 269 17.55 9.66 -18.45
C LYS A 269 18.53 10.48 -19.28
N ARG A 270 19.27 11.42 -18.68
CA ARG A 270 20.28 12.23 -19.39
C ARG A 270 21.47 11.40 -19.87
N VAL A 271 21.89 10.43 -19.07
CA VAL A 271 22.98 9.51 -19.46
C VAL A 271 22.54 8.64 -20.64
N GLU A 272 21.30 8.16 -20.63
CA GLU A 272 20.76 7.39 -21.76
C GLU A 272 20.66 8.21 -23.05
N SER A 273 20.29 9.50 -22.97
CA SER A 273 20.24 10.36 -24.17
C SER A 273 21.63 10.66 -24.73
N GLY A 274 22.61 10.97 -23.87
CA GLY A 274 23.98 11.25 -24.34
C GLY A 274 24.64 10.04 -25.01
N ALA A 275 24.40 8.83 -24.49
CA ALA A 275 24.92 7.60 -25.08
C ALA A 275 24.30 7.22 -26.44
N ARG A 276 23.25 7.93 -26.91
CA ARG A 276 22.67 7.72 -28.26
C ARG A 276 23.24 8.66 -29.31
N ASP A 277 23.89 9.74 -28.87
CA ASP A 277 24.44 10.76 -29.76
C ASP A 277 25.92 10.49 -30.12
N GLU A 278 26.53 9.46 -29.50
CA GLU A 278 27.86 8.91 -29.80
C GLU A 278 27.77 7.66 -30.69
#